data_AF-A0AAE2ZQA2-F1
#
_entry.id   AF-A0AAE2ZQA2-F1
#
_cell.length_a   1.000
_cell.length_b   1.000
_cell.length_c   1.000
_cell.angle_alpha   90.00
_cell.angle_beta   90.00
_cell.angle_gamma   90.00
#
_symmetry.space_group_name_H-M   'P 1'
#
loop_
_entity.id
_entity.type
_entity.pdbx_description
1 polymer ?
#
loop_
_entity_poly.entity_id
_entity_poly.type
_entity_poly.pdbx_seq_one_letter_code
_entity_poly.pdbx_strand_id
1 'polypeptide(L)'
;MFFRFLFRLSLSFAIAVGVSLSAYPGQTASKKSSGNLSGQYGKLRRALPKNPDDPCTEAAQEYKAAGGHSAYAQSKINYEYGVYVCGVSLNRRSVEDAEKNAIQRCKNAMKRWKFHHNGNCRVYASK
;
A
#
# COMPACT_ATOMS: atom_id res chain seq x y z
N MET A 1 19.94 -6.03 58.67
CA MET A 1 20.22 -4.62 58.32
C MET A 1 21.68 -4.53 57.91
N PHE A 2 21.97 -4.53 56.60
CA PHE A 2 23.32 -4.31 56.07
C PHE A 2 23.28 -3.16 55.08
N PHE A 3 24.30 -2.34 55.23
CA PHE A 3 24.44 -0.95 54.82
C PHE A 3 24.26 -0.67 53.32
N ARG A 4 23.65 0.48 53.05
CA ARG A 4 23.73 1.28 51.82
C ARG A 4 25.12 1.94 51.75
N PHE A 5 25.49 2.45 50.57
CA PHE A 5 26.80 3.00 50.12
C PHE A 5 27.70 1.90 49.55
N LEU A 6 28.01 1.86 48.25
CA LEU A 6 28.79 2.87 47.52
C LEU A 6 28.28 2.93 46.06
N PHE A 7 27.89 4.09 45.55
CA PHE A 7 28.76 5.08 44.90
C PHE A 7 29.00 4.77 43.41
N ARG A 8 28.19 5.46 42.60
CA ARG A 8 28.49 6.02 41.27
C ARG A 8 29.72 5.48 40.54
N LEU A 9 29.53 4.83 39.41
CA LEU A 9 30.43 4.89 38.25
C LEU A 9 29.57 4.52 37.01
N SER A 10 29.12 5.50 36.25
CA SER A 10 29.81 6.11 35.11
C SER A 10 29.23 5.57 33.80
N LEU A 11 28.32 6.42 33.30
CA LEU A 11 27.80 6.55 31.95
C LEU A 11 28.88 6.27 30.89
N SER A 12 28.71 5.21 30.11
CA SER A 12 29.45 5.00 28.86
C SER A 12 28.45 4.76 27.74
N PHE A 13 27.84 5.84 27.25
CA PHE A 13 27.22 5.89 25.93
C PHE A 13 28.35 5.99 24.90
N ALA A 14 28.80 4.85 24.38
CA ALA A 14 29.69 4.84 23.22
C ALA A 14 28.84 5.00 21.95
N ILE A 15 28.88 6.20 21.38
CA ILE A 15 28.40 6.49 20.02
C ILE A 15 29.48 5.98 19.06
N ALA A 16 29.15 4.99 18.24
CA ALA A 16 29.95 4.61 17.07
C ALA A 16 29.06 4.66 15.83
N VAL A 17 29.33 5.67 15.01
CA VAL A 17 28.75 5.92 13.69
C VAL A 17 29.22 4.81 12.74
N GLY A 18 28.27 4.11 12.13
CA GLY A 18 28.53 3.15 11.05
C GLY A 18 27.54 3.36 9.91
N VAL A 19 27.81 4.36 9.08
CA VAL A 19 27.15 4.54 7.78
C VAL A 19 27.79 3.55 6.81
N SER A 20 27.05 2.50 6.46
CA SER A 20 27.32 1.70 5.25
C SER A 20 26.02 1.54 4.47
N LEU A 21 25.90 2.38 3.43
CA LEU A 21 24.90 2.26 2.39
C LEU A 21 25.05 0.90 1.71
N SER A 22 24.17 -0.05 2.01
CA SER A 22 23.89 -1.16 1.11
C SER A 22 22.93 -0.66 0.03
N ALA A 23 23.49 -0.42 -1.15
CA ALA A 23 22.74 -0.18 -2.37
C ALA A 23 21.84 -1.39 -2.65
N TYR A 24 20.54 -1.24 -2.38
CA TYR A 24 19.51 -2.12 -2.92
C TYR A 24 19.16 -1.64 -4.33
N PRO A 25 19.51 -2.36 -5.41
CA PRO A 25 18.93 -2.10 -6.73
C PRO A 25 17.49 -2.61 -6.71
N GLY A 26 16.55 -1.80 -6.25
CA GLY A 26 15.16 -2.24 -6.08
C GLY A 26 14.11 -1.17 -5.87
N GLN A 27 14.43 0.12 -6.00
CA GLN A 27 13.44 1.19 -5.98
C GLN A 27 13.58 2.07 -7.22
N THR A 28 12.90 1.67 -8.29
CA THR A 28 12.41 2.65 -9.24
C THR A 28 11.28 3.40 -8.54
N ALA A 29 11.62 4.52 -7.91
CA ALA A 29 10.67 5.53 -7.50
C ALA A 29 9.85 5.91 -8.74
N SER A 30 8.65 5.33 -8.83
CA SER A 30 7.66 5.65 -9.85
C SER A 30 7.45 7.16 -9.78
N LYS A 31 7.90 7.90 -10.80
CA LYS A 31 7.54 9.31 -11.01
C LYS A 31 6.09 9.53 -10.59
N LYS A 32 5.93 10.32 -9.53
CA LYS A 32 4.64 10.83 -9.05
C LYS A 32 4.13 11.74 -10.15
N SER A 33 3.39 11.16 -11.10
CA SER A 33 2.52 11.93 -11.97
C SER A 33 1.39 12.43 -11.08
N SER A 34 1.62 13.61 -10.48
CA SER A 34 0.62 14.42 -9.80
C SER A 34 -0.22 15.13 -10.88
N GLY A 35 -0.91 14.33 -11.68
CA GLY A 35 -1.84 14.80 -12.71
C GLY A 35 -3.22 15.04 -12.10
N ASN A 36 -3.64 16.29 -12.20
CA ASN A 36 -4.92 16.91 -11.88
C ASN A 36 -6.14 15.99 -11.60
N LEU A 37 -6.86 16.30 -10.51
CA LEU A 37 -7.90 15.49 -9.87
C LEU A 37 -9.28 16.11 -10.01
N SER A 38 -9.84 16.14 -11.22
CA SER A 38 -11.25 16.48 -11.36
C SER A 38 -11.81 15.82 -12.61
N GLY A 39 -12.67 14.81 -12.42
CA GLY A 39 -13.55 14.28 -13.46
C GLY A 39 -13.04 13.09 -14.29
N GLN A 40 -11.73 12.80 -14.28
CA GLN A 40 -11.19 11.57 -14.87
C GLN A 40 -10.58 10.72 -13.77
N TYR A 41 -10.50 9.43 -14.00
CA TYR A 41 -10.03 8.34 -13.14
C TYR A 41 -8.61 8.51 -12.54
N GLY A 42 -8.05 9.72 -12.59
CA GLY A 42 -6.70 10.09 -12.20
C GLY A 42 -5.66 9.30 -12.97
N LYS A 43 -4.60 8.88 -12.28
CA LYS A 43 -3.54 8.05 -12.83
C LYS A 43 -3.99 6.59 -12.91
N LEU A 44 -4.54 6.20 -14.06
CA LEU A 44 -4.74 4.79 -14.42
C LEU A 44 -3.42 4.12 -14.77
N ARG A 45 -3.06 3.08 -14.03
CA ARG A 45 -1.84 2.26 -14.24
C ARG A 45 -2.17 0.95 -14.94
N ARG A 46 -3.40 0.45 -14.76
CA ARG A 46 -3.99 -0.73 -15.43
C ARG A 46 -5.50 -0.55 -15.55
N ALA A 47 -6.11 -1.32 -16.44
CA ALA A 47 -7.56 -1.37 -16.58
C ALA A 47 -8.23 -1.81 -15.27
N LEU A 48 -9.33 -1.16 -14.93
CA LEU A 48 -10.19 -1.57 -13.83
C LEU A 48 -11.14 -2.70 -14.29
N PRO A 49 -11.62 -3.55 -13.36
CA PRO A 49 -12.67 -4.52 -13.64
C PRO A 49 -13.86 -3.88 -14.35
N LYS A 50 -14.39 -4.61 -15.33
CA LYS A 50 -15.54 -4.20 -16.15
C LYS A 50 -16.69 -5.19 -16.07
N ASN A 51 -16.40 -6.47 -15.83
CA ASN A 51 -17.44 -7.48 -15.74
C ASN A 51 -18.21 -7.30 -14.42
N PRO A 52 -19.54 -7.20 -14.39
CA PRO A 52 -20.30 -7.18 -13.14
C PRO A 52 -19.99 -8.36 -12.21
N ASP A 53 -19.64 -9.53 -12.77
CA ASP A 53 -19.38 -10.76 -12.00
C ASP A 53 -17.95 -10.83 -11.42
N ASP A 54 -17.10 -9.86 -11.74
CA ASP A 54 -15.75 -9.77 -11.19
C ASP A 54 -15.81 -9.44 -9.68
N PRO A 55 -15.05 -10.14 -8.81
CA PRO A 55 -15.12 -9.99 -7.36
C PRO A 55 -14.71 -8.59 -6.84
N CYS A 56 -14.15 -7.75 -7.70
CA CYS A 56 -13.71 -6.40 -7.36
C CYS A 56 -14.45 -5.29 -8.12
N THR A 57 -15.50 -5.62 -8.86
CA THR A 57 -16.23 -4.61 -9.64
C THR A 57 -16.92 -3.59 -8.76
N GLU A 58 -17.51 -4.00 -7.63
CA GLU A 58 -18.09 -3.07 -6.66
C GLU A 58 -17.05 -2.05 -6.15
N ALA A 59 -15.92 -2.52 -5.63
CA ALA A 59 -14.83 -1.65 -5.17
C ALA A 59 -14.27 -0.75 -6.28
N ALA A 60 -14.24 -1.23 -7.53
CA ALA A 60 -13.85 -0.42 -8.67
C ALA A 60 -14.91 0.65 -9.00
N GLN A 61 -16.21 0.36 -8.88
CA GLN A 61 -17.28 1.33 -9.07
C GLN A 61 -17.29 2.40 -7.97
N GLU A 62 -17.06 2.02 -6.72
CA GLU A 62 -16.89 2.97 -5.60
C GLU A 62 -15.75 3.95 -5.87
N TYR A 63 -14.60 3.45 -6.33
CA TYR A 63 -13.47 4.29 -6.75
C TYR A 63 -13.86 5.25 -7.88
N LYS A 64 -14.66 4.80 -8.85
CA LYS A 64 -15.14 5.63 -9.95
C LYS A 64 -16.04 6.76 -9.43
N ALA A 65 -16.96 6.43 -8.54
CA ALA A 65 -17.94 7.36 -7.98
C ALA A 65 -17.33 8.39 -7.01
N ALA A 66 -16.21 8.08 -6.34
CA ALA A 66 -15.60 9.00 -5.39
C ALA A 66 -15.07 10.28 -6.06
N GLY A 67 -15.24 11.44 -5.41
CA GLY A 67 -14.81 12.74 -5.94
C GLY A 67 -13.43 13.22 -5.48
N GLY A 68 -12.93 12.72 -4.34
CA GLY A 68 -11.67 13.16 -3.73
C GLY A 68 -10.55 12.14 -3.84
N HIS A 69 -9.46 12.37 -3.08
CA HIS A 69 -8.26 11.53 -3.08
C HIS A 69 -8.55 10.07 -2.73
N SER A 70 -8.46 9.20 -3.70
CA SER A 70 -8.93 7.83 -3.73
C SER A 70 -7.92 6.98 -4.50
N ALA A 71 -7.86 5.70 -4.16
CA ALA A 71 -7.03 4.74 -4.86
C ALA A 71 -7.66 3.36 -4.85
N TYR A 72 -7.41 2.63 -5.92
CA TYR A 72 -7.78 1.24 -6.10
C TYR A 72 -6.53 0.40 -6.34
N ALA A 73 -6.39 -0.66 -5.54
CA ALA A 73 -5.30 -1.62 -5.61
C ALA A 73 -5.85 -3.04 -5.81
N GLN A 74 -5.08 -3.87 -6.51
CA GLN A 74 -5.46 -5.24 -6.83
C GLN A 74 -4.22 -6.16 -6.85
N SER A 75 -4.40 -7.43 -6.49
CA SER A 75 -3.41 -8.50 -6.73
C SER A 75 -3.35 -8.86 -8.20
N LYS A 76 -2.39 -9.72 -8.62
CA LYS A 76 -2.54 -10.34 -9.94
C LYS A 76 -3.66 -11.38 -9.86
N ILE A 77 -4.30 -11.60 -11.01
CA ILE A 77 -5.14 -12.77 -11.25
C ILE A 77 -4.26 -14.01 -11.15
N ASN A 78 -4.69 -14.97 -10.33
CA ASN A 78 -4.27 -16.34 -10.54
C ASN A 78 -5.18 -16.96 -11.59
N TYR A 79 -4.63 -17.20 -12.78
CA TYR A 79 -5.37 -17.78 -13.90
C TYR A 79 -5.75 -19.25 -13.68
N GLU A 80 -5.04 -19.96 -12.78
CA GLU A 80 -5.35 -21.35 -12.44
C GLU A 80 -6.66 -21.48 -11.65
N TYR A 81 -6.97 -20.49 -10.81
CA TYR A 81 -8.18 -20.50 -9.97
C TYR A 81 -9.17 -19.38 -10.30
N GLY A 82 -8.82 -18.48 -11.23
CA GLY A 82 -9.60 -17.29 -11.57
C GLY A 82 -9.71 -16.25 -10.43
N VAL A 83 -8.92 -16.38 -9.36
CA VAL A 83 -9.07 -15.55 -8.15
C VAL A 83 -8.08 -14.40 -8.14
N TYR A 84 -8.57 -13.25 -7.69
CA TYR A 84 -7.77 -12.09 -7.31
C TYR A 84 -8.49 -11.32 -6.21
N VAL A 85 -7.76 -10.44 -5.52
CA VAL A 85 -8.31 -9.59 -4.47
C VAL A 85 -7.99 -8.13 -4.72
N CYS A 86 -8.76 -7.25 -4.11
CA CYS A 86 -8.63 -5.81 -4.25
C CYS A 86 -8.71 -5.10 -2.90
N GLY A 87 -8.32 -3.83 -2.92
CA GLY A 87 -8.53 -2.89 -1.84
C GLY A 87 -8.78 -1.51 -2.42
N VAL A 88 -9.76 -0.82 -1.86
CA VAL A 88 -10.11 0.56 -2.23
C VAL A 88 -9.96 1.49 -1.04
N SER A 89 -9.51 2.70 -1.27
CA SER A 89 -9.46 3.79 -0.28
C SER A 89 -10.04 5.04 -0.92
N LEU A 90 -10.98 5.70 -0.25
CA LEU A 90 -11.77 6.79 -0.83
C LEU A 90 -11.61 8.07 0.01
N ASN A 91 -11.65 9.22 -0.66
CA ASN A 91 -11.75 10.56 -0.06
C ASN A 91 -10.80 10.82 1.12
N ARG A 92 -9.53 10.45 0.95
CA ARG A 92 -8.43 10.62 1.91
C ARG A 92 -7.87 12.03 1.87
N ARG A 93 -6.91 12.30 2.77
CA ARG A 93 -6.24 13.59 2.88
C ARG A 93 -5.26 13.87 1.72
N SER A 94 -4.75 12.83 1.07
CA SER A 94 -3.90 12.93 -0.12
C SER A 94 -3.95 11.66 -0.95
N VAL A 95 -3.53 11.74 -2.21
CA VAL A 95 -3.42 10.58 -3.13
C VAL A 95 -2.48 9.52 -2.56
N GLU A 96 -1.38 9.93 -1.94
CA GLU A 96 -0.41 9.00 -1.36
C GLU A 96 -1.00 8.23 -0.16
N ASP A 97 -1.79 8.92 0.66
CA ASP A 97 -2.49 8.26 1.77
C ASP A 97 -3.53 7.27 1.24
N ALA A 98 -4.25 7.63 0.17
CA ALA A 98 -5.18 6.71 -0.49
C ALA A 98 -4.46 5.49 -1.07
N GLU A 99 -3.35 5.67 -1.79
CA GLU A 99 -2.57 4.57 -2.36
C GLU A 99 -2.05 3.61 -1.28
N LYS A 100 -1.49 4.16 -0.19
CA LYS A 100 -0.99 3.37 0.94
C LYS A 100 -2.11 2.56 1.60
N ASN A 101 -3.26 3.18 1.84
CA ASN A 101 -4.42 2.50 2.44
C ASN A 101 -5.02 1.45 1.49
N ALA A 102 -5.11 1.73 0.19
CA ALA A 102 -5.62 0.78 -0.80
C ALA A 102 -4.72 -0.47 -0.89
N ILE A 103 -3.40 -0.31 -0.93
CA ILE A 103 -2.45 -1.43 -0.87
C ILE A 103 -2.64 -2.22 0.42
N GLN A 104 -2.74 -1.55 1.57
CA GLN A 104 -2.88 -2.23 2.84
C GLN A 104 -4.19 -3.03 2.93
N ARG A 105 -5.30 -2.46 2.46
CA ARG A 105 -6.59 -3.15 2.36
C ARG A 105 -6.51 -4.37 1.45
N CYS A 106 -5.86 -4.25 0.29
CA CYS A 106 -5.63 -5.37 -0.61
C CYS A 106 -4.79 -6.48 0.06
N LYS A 107 -3.73 -6.11 0.79
CA LYS A 107 -2.91 -7.07 1.56
C LYS A 107 -3.70 -7.77 2.66
N ASN A 108 -4.59 -7.05 3.34
CA ASN A 108 -5.47 -7.64 4.35
C ASN A 108 -6.47 -8.61 3.72
N ALA A 109 -7.01 -8.26 2.53
CA ALA A 109 -7.86 -9.16 1.77
C ALA A 109 -7.10 -10.43 1.35
N MET A 110 -5.85 -10.33 0.89
CA MET A 110 -5.00 -11.51 0.59
C MET A 110 -4.84 -12.42 1.82
N LYS A 111 -4.60 -11.84 3.00
CA LYS A 111 -4.46 -12.62 4.24
C LYS A 111 -5.74 -13.32 4.66
N ARG A 112 -6.89 -12.65 4.49
CA ARG A 112 -8.22 -13.19 4.82
C ARG A 112 -8.62 -14.30 3.84
N TRP A 113 -8.34 -14.09 2.56
CA TRP A 113 -8.71 -14.95 1.46
C TRP A 113 -7.45 -15.63 0.93
N LYS A 114 -6.98 -16.64 1.67
CA LYS A 114 -5.77 -17.43 1.37
C LYS A 114 -5.85 -18.23 0.06
N PHE A 115 -6.92 -18.07 -0.72
CA PHE A 115 -7.01 -18.65 -2.06
C PHE A 115 -5.75 -18.27 -2.82
N HIS A 116 -5.24 -19.19 -3.62
CA HIS A 116 -3.99 -19.14 -4.36
C HIS A 116 -3.86 -17.83 -5.17
N HIS A 117 -3.60 -16.70 -4.54
CA HIS A 117 -3.48 -15.41 -5.19
C HIS A 117 -2.04 -15.29 -5.68
N ASN A 118 -1.85 -14.84 -6.92
CA ASN A 118 -0.50 -14.70 -7.45
C ASN A 118 0.02 -13.27 -7.23
N GLY A 119 1.24 -13.16 -6.72
CA GLY A 119 1.99 -11.91 -6.61
C GLY A 119 1.48 -10.90 -5.58
N ASN A 120 2.07 -9.70 -5.63
CA ASN A 120 1.82 -8.62 -4.68
C ASN A 120 0.68 -7.70 -5.15
N CYS A 121 -0.08 -7.15 -4.20
CA CYS A 121 -0.99 -6.03 -4.43
C CYS A 121 -0.27 -4.81 -5.02
N ARG A 122 -0.85 -4.20 -6.04
CA ARG A 122 -0.34 -2.99 -6.69
C ARG A 122 -1.47 -1.97 -6.84
N VAL A 123 -1.12 -0.69 -6.89
CA VAL A 123 -2.07 0.36 -7.30
C VAL A 123 -2.38 0.20 -8.79
N TYR A 124 -3.66 0.24 -9.13
CA TYR A 124 -4.19 0.16 -10.49
C TYR A 124 -4.76 1.49 -10.93
N ALA A 125 -5.33 2.26 -10.01
CA ALA A 125 -5.81 3.61 -10.27
C ALA A 125 -5.70 4.46 -9.00
N SER A 126 -5.42 5.75 -9.14
CA SER A 126 -5.48 6.71 -8.05
C SER A 126 -5.83 8.11 -8.58
N LYS A 127 -6.63 8.85 -7.83
CA LYS A 127 -7.04 10.24 -8.09
C LYS A 127 -7.23 10.91 -6.75
#